data_AF-A0A2R7UTL6-F1
#
_entry.id   AF-A0A2R7UTL6-F1
#
_cell.length_a   1.000
_cell.length_b   1.000
_cell.length_c   1.000
_cell.angle_alpha   90.00
_cell.angle_beta   90.00
_cell.angle_gamma   90.00
#
_symmetry.space_group_name_H-M   'P 1'
#
loop_
_entity.id
_entity.type
_entity.pdbx_description
1 polymer ?
#
loop_
_entity_poly.entity_id
_entity_poly.type
_entity_poly.pdbx_seq_one_letter_code
_entity_poly.pdbx_strand_id
1 'polypeptide(L)' 'MKCKPPILYPDHPMYTNAVDAMKRYHEAQASGEPAEEVERLRLIAESQFLAVNDYQLRALGRPGGSVH' A
#
# COMPACT_ATOMS: atom_id res chain seq x y z
N MET A 1 -15.65 20.25 -16.45
CA MET A 1 -16.10 19.51 -15.26
C MET A 1 -14.87 18.93 -14.59
N LYS A 2 -14.52 19.37 -13.38
CA LYS A 2 -13.33 18.86 -12.68
C LYS A 2 -13.68 17.50 -12.07
N CYS A 3 -13.44 16.42 -12.82
CA CYS A 3 -13.49 15.07 -12.25
C CYS A 3 -12.33 14.92 -11.28
N LYS A 4 -12.60 15.27 -10.01
CA LYS A 4 -11.75 14.90 -8.88
C LYS A 4 -11.66 13.38 -8.94
N PRO A 5 -10.49 12.78 -9.17
CA PRO A 5 -10.45 11.34 -9.22
C PRO A 5 -10.73 10.82 -7.82
N PRO A 6 -11.30 9.61 -7.69
CA PRO A 6 -11.66 9.09 -6.39
C PRO A 6 -10.36 8.91 -5.62
N ILE A 7 -10.10 9.86 -4.71
CA ILE A 7 -9.15 9.70 -3.63
C ILE A 7 -9.52 8.34 -3.03
N LEU A 8 -8.54 7.44 -2.93
CA LEU A 8 -8.72 6.21 -2.18
C LEU A 8 -9.32 6.59 -0.83
N TYR A 9 -10.61 6.33 -0.67
CA TYR A 9 -11.24 6.56 0.62
C TYR A 9 -10.51 5.65 1.63
N PRO A 10 -10.26 6.12 2.86
CA PRO A 10 -9.66 5.32 3.92
C PRO A 10 -10.34 3.94 4.13
N ASP A 11 -11.61 3.83 3.74
CA ASP A 11 -12.42 2.62 3.71
C ASP A 11 -12.11 1.62 2.57
N HIS A 12 -11.15 1.91 1.68
CA HIS A 12 -10.77 0.93 0.66
C HIS A 12 -9.94 -0.20 1.33
N PRO A 13 -10.33 -1.48 1.19
CA PRO A 13 -9.64 -2.61 1.84
C PRO A 13 -8.14 -2.69 1.53
N MET A 14 -7.68 -2.17 0.39
CA MET A 14 -6.25 -2.08 0.07
C MET A 14 -5.48 -1.17 1.04
N TYR A 15 -6.06 -0.02 1.39
CA TYR A 15 -5.45 0.91 2.33
C TYR A 15 -5.45 0.34 3.75
N THR A 16 -6.56 -0.27 4.17
CA THR A 16 -6.66 -0.95 5.47
C THR A 16 -5.61 -2.07 5.59
N ASN A 17 -5.46 -2.90 4.55
CA ASN A 17 -4.48 -3.99 4.54
C ASN A 17 -3.05 -3.45 4.64
N ALA A 18 -2.71 -2.41 3.86
CA ALA A 18 -1.38 -1.79 3.90
C ALA A 18 -1.03 -1.22 5.29
N VAL A 19 -2.00 -0.55 5.93
CA VAL A 19 -1.84 -0.02 7.29
C VAL A 19 -1.68 -1.15 8.30
N ASP A 20 -2.45 -2.24 8.17
CA ASP A 20 -2.34 -3.40 9.06
C ASP A 20 -0.97 -4.08 8.95
N ALA A 21 -0.44 -4.25 7.74
CA ALA A 21 0.90 -4.81 7.54
C ALA A 21 2.01 -3.93 8.13
N MET A 22 1.90 -2.60 8.01
CA MET A 22 2.83 -1.68 8.66
C MET A 22 2.77 -1.77 10.19
N LYS A 23 1.57 -1.93 10.78
CA LYS A 23 1.44 -2.14 12.22
C LYS A 23 2.16 -3.42 12.65
N ARG A 24 1.90 -4.54 11.97
CA ARG A 24 2.56 -5.82 12.28
C ARG A 24 4.07 -5.74 12.17
N TYR A 25 4.59 -5.06 11.16
CA TYR A 25 6.03 -4.82 11.03
C TYR A 25 6.61 -4.03 12.21
N HIS A 26 5.93 -2.97 12.66
CA HIS A 26 6.37 -2.20 13.82
C HIS A 26 6.22 -2.98 15.13
N GLU A 27 5.16 -3.76 15.29
CA GLU A 27 4.96 -4.63 16.45
C GLU A 27 6.04 -5.71 16.54
N ALA A 28 6.44 -6.31 15.42
CA ALA A 28 7.53 -7.28 15.36
C ALA A 28 8.88 -6.63 15.73
N GLN A 29 9.17 -5.44 15.22
CA GLN A 29 10.36 -4.68 15.65
C GLN A 29 10.34 -4.35 17.14
N ALA A 30 9.19 -3.89 17.66
CA ALA A 30 9.05 -3.50 19.06
C ALA A 30 9.15 -4.71 20.01
N SER A 31 8.67 -5.87 19.57
CA SER A 31 8.73 -7.13 20.31
C SER A 31 10.10 -7.80 20.24
N GLY A 32 11.01 -7.29 19.38
CA GLY A 32 12.33 -7.89 19.18
C GLY A 32 12.25 -9.23 18.45
N GLU A 33 11.28 -9.40 17.55
CA GLU A 33 11.15 -10.59 16.71
C GLU A 33 12.42 -10.83 15.88
N PRO A 34 12.65 -12.07 15.40
CA PRO A 34 13.79 -12.38 14.56
C PRO A 34 13.88 -11.46 13.34
N ALA A 35 15.10 -11.06 12.97
CA ALA A 35 15.33 -10.16 11.84
C ALA A 35 14.74 -10.68 10.52
N GLU A 36 14.69 -12.01 10.32
CA GLU A 36 14.06 -12.63 9.16
C GLU A 36 12.55 -12.35 9.09
N GLU A 37 11.84 -12.47 10.23
CA GLU A 37 10.39 -12.22 10.28
C GLU A 37 10.08 -10.72 10.16
N VAL A 38 10.90 -9.88 10.76
CA VAL A 38 10.80 -8.42 10.62
C VAL A 38 10.99 -8.00 9.17
N GLU A 39 11.99 -8.53 8.47
CA GLU A 39 12.25 -8.24 7.05
C GLU A 39 11.12 -8.78 6.16
N ARG A 40 10.60 -9.98 6.46
CA ARG A 40 9.43 -10.53 5.76
C ARG A 40 8.22 -9.62 5.88
N LEU A 41 7.92 -9.14 7.08
CA LEU A 41 6.82 -8.22 7.34
C LEU A 41 7.02 -6.88 6.64
N ARG A 42 8.27 -6.38 6.59
CA ARG A 42 8.62 -5.17 5.85
C ARG A 42 8.32 -5.32 4.36
N LEU A 43 8.75 -6.41 3.73
CA LEU A 43 8.51 -6.68 2.30
C LEU A 43 7.01 -6.75 1.98
N ILE A 44 6.22 -7.37 2.86
CA ILE A 44 4.76 -7.43 2.72
C ILE A 44 4.15 -6.02 2.80
N ALA A 45 4.55 -5.23 3.81
CA ALA A 45 4.07 -3.87 3.97
C ALA A 45 4.44 -2.98 2.76
N GLU A 46 5.68 -3.06 2.29
CA GLU A 46 6.16 -2.31 1.12
C GLU A 46 5.39 -2.68 -0.15
N SER A 47 5.18 -3.98 -0.40
CA SER A 47 4.40 -4.47 -1.54
C SER A 47 2.96 -3.94 -1.52
N GLN A 48 2.31 -3.92 -0.36
CA GLN A 48 0.94 -3.42 -0.23
C GLN A 48 0.86 -1.90 -0.44
N PHE A 49 1.85 -1.14 0.03
CA PHE A 49 1.94 0.29 -0.24
C PHE A 49 2.19 0.61 -1.72
N LEU A 50 3.02 -0.19 -2.40
CA LEU A 50 3.21 -0.07 -3.86
C LEU A 50 1.90 -0.34 -4.60
N ALA A 51 1.13 -1.34 -4.19
CA ALA A 51 -0.14 -1.67 -4.81
C ALA A 51 -1.20 -0.56 -4.57
N VAL A 52 -1.20 0.06 -3.38
CA VAL A 52 -2.02 1.26 -3.08
C VAL A 52 -1.63 2.43 -3.99
N ASN A 53 -0.33 2.67 -4.19
CA ASN A 53 0.16 3.74 -5.06
C ASN A 53 -0.19 3.49 -6.54
N ASP A 54 -0.01 2.26 -7.04
CA ASP A 54 -0.42 1.88 -8.40
C ASP A 54 -1.92 2.09 -8.60
N TYR A 55 -2.75 1.70 -7.63
CA TYR A 55 -4.18 1.99 -7.66
C TYR A 55 -4.43 3.50 -7.71
N GLN A 56 -3.80 4.29 -6.86
CA GLN A 56 -3.98 5.76 -6.84
C GLN A 56 -3.59 6.36 -8.18
N LEU A 57 -2.48 5.94 -8.79
CA LEU A 57 -2.04 6.44 -10.10
C LEU A 57 -3.03 6.08 -11.22
N ARG A 58 -3.60 4.87 -11.19
CA ARG A 58 -4.66 4.45 -12.12
C ARG A 58 -5.96 5.20 -11.90
N ALA A 59 -6.39 5.33 -10.65
CA ALA A 59 -7.61 6.02 -10.26
C ALA A 59 -7.54 7.53 -10.51
N LEU A 60 -6.37 8.15 -10.35
CA LEU A 60 -6.11 9.58 -10.59
C LEU A 60 -6.03 9.97 -12.07
N GLY A 61 -6.16 9.00 -12.99
CA GLY A 61 -6.36 9.28 -14.40
C GLY A 61 -5.10 9.76 -15.12
N ARG A 62 -3.96 9.07 -14.94
CA ARG A 62 -3.09 8.89 -16.11
C ARG A 62 -3.76 7.82 -16.97
N PRO A 63 -4.19 8.12 -18.21
CA PRO A 63 -4.26 7.06 -19.18
C PRO A 63 -2.85 6.47 -19.19
N GLY A 64 -2.72 5.20 -18.84
CA GLY A 64 -1.55 4.45 -19.28
C GLY A 64 -1.46 4.73 -20.77
N GLY A 65 -0.42 5.46 -21.19
CA GLY A 65 -0.07 5.48 -22.60
C GLY A 65 -0.06 4.03 -23.02
N SER A 66 -0.83 3.72 -24.06
CA SER A 66 -0.84 2.39 -24.68
C SER A 66 0.59 1.87 -24.67
N VAL A 67 0.76 0.69 -24.10
CA VAL A 67 1.90 -0.14 -24.46
C VAL A 67 1.66 -0.49 -25.93
N HIS A 68 2.24 0.33 -26.82
CA HIS A 68 2.36 0.09 -28.24
C HIS A 68 3.81 -0.29 -28.53
#